data_AF-A0A7K2TLW8-F1
#
_entry.id   AF-A0A7K2TLW8-F1
#
_cell.length_a   1.000
_cell.length_b   1.000
_cell.length_c   1.000
_cell.angle_alpha   90.00
_cell.angle_beta   90.00
_cell.angle_gamma   90.00
#
_symmetry.space_group_name_H-M   'P 1'
#
loop_
_entity.id
_entity.type
_entity.pdbx_description
1 polymer ?
#
loop_
_entity_poly.entity_id
_entity_poly.type
_entity_poly.pdbx_seq_one_letter_code
_entity_poly.pdbx_strand_id
1 'polypeptide(L)'
;MGASERLAAATSLLSSVEHLARRREHQSSRLNEWAISRDAYARYGRPFRKLLDLASDERSNRALHAGRVAASAALMLPGNGRWRGAATLYLGVSGALLYPGERYGTDGSDQASTMVQTVTGLARLAPSSRTQDALIWYVALQGNLSYLISGWVKLLGPEWRSGAALAGVMRTRTYGHEGVWKLTRRYPRSARAVVYGVLGLECLFPVLYLKGGRLTRPVLSGAVLFHVANGYVMGLGRFLPAFAAMHPMVAYTSAPRSHPAVAGRDDTMPAAVALLAAGGAAVLGTVALARRLRVTDAPYGGTVVTTRHGNELSVQSTLDGRSTDPVVVFVHGLGACPAYFAWIVRALGGGERQWLLYNRAGYGASRRRAVGGYTLEESVDDLVDLVDAAVPEGRQVVLMGHSLGGEISRRAAVRLGSRVNSVVYVDSSHPGQLNRSAQQGATAPRIGEGLRSMAISLRLGFGALMQTPESVVNLPEPVRDKVRTEFADSRVWTAAVREWKGVEQDFPSFTGPLDALDTHALVLSAQRTVDRDPQHLLMHQDLADAHSEDRTVRNVVIEGADHDGILTDPQYAAETLRHLLAFLADTAGREPGARPGPPTGPRPSGRSAASEEENR
;
A
#
# COMPACT_ATOMS: atom_id res chain seq x y z
N MET A 1 -36.73 -16.84 10.09
CA MET A 1 -37.09 -15.48 9.63
C MET A 1 -37.64 -14.57 10.73
N GLY A 2 -38.74 -14.89 11.43
CA GLY A 2 -39.34 -13.96 12.40
C GLY A 2 -38.43 -13.54 13.58
N ALA A 3 -37.54 -14.41 14.05
CA ALA A 3 -36.54 -14.04 15.05
C ALA A 3 -35.50 -13.04 14.52
N SER A 4 -34.94 -13.30 13.33
CA SER A 4 -34.01 -12.39 12.64
C SER A 4 -34.62 -11.01 12.39
N GLU A 5 -35.86 -10.98 11.93
CA GLU A 5 -36.64 -9.77 11.72
C GLU A 5 -36.74 -8.92 12.99
N ARG A 6 -37.13 -9.54 14.11
CA ARG A 6 -37.28 -8.82 15.38
C ARG A 6 -35.94 -8.30 15.92
N LEU A 7 -34.90 -9.13 15.85
CA LEU A 7 -33.56 -8.73 16.31
C LEU A 7 -33.03 -7.55 15.48
N ALA A 8 -33.14 -7.60 14.15
CA ALA A 8 -32.68 -6.49 13.31
C ALA A 8 -33.56 -5.24 13.47
N ALA A 9 -34.88 -5.40 13.65
CA ALA A 9 -35.80 -4.30 13.95
C ALA A 9 -35.48 -3.61 15.28
N ALA A 10 -34.99 -4.35 16.29
CA ALA A 10 -34.50 -3.76 17.53
C ALA A 10 -33.31 -2.83 17.27
N THR A 11 -32.32 -3.24 16.47
CA THR A 11 -31.20 -2.35 16.08
C THR A 11 -31.70 -1.06 15.41
N SER A 12 -32.64 -1.17 14.47
CA SER A 12 -33.21 0.01 13.80
C SER A 12 -34.04 0.90 14.71
N LEU A 13 -34.71 0.32 15.71
CA LEU A 13 -35.43 1.05 16.74
C LEU A 13 -34.48 1.86 17.60
N LEU A 14 -33.44 1.20 18.15
CA LEU A 14 -32.37 1.84 18.93
C LEU A 14 -31.74 3.00 18.14
N SER A 15 -31.27 2.72 16.93
CA SER A 15 -30.62 3.72 16.06
C SER A 15 -31.53 4.92 15.76
N SER A 16 -32.81 4.67 15.41
CA SER A 16 -33.74 5.77 15.06
C SER A 16 -34.23 6.55 16.29
N VAL A 17 -34.40 5.90 17.44
CA VAL A 17 -34.73 6.59 18.70
C VAL A 17 -33.56 7.45 19.18
N GLU A 18 -32.34 6.93 19.12
CA GLU A 18 -31.12 7.68 19.46
C GLU A 18 -30.97 8.92 18.58
N HIS A 19 -31.17 8.78 17.27
CA HIS A 19 -31.15 9.89 16.32
C HIS A 19 -32.18 10.97 16.70
N LEU A 20 -33.43 10.58 16.92
CA LEU A 20 -34.51 11.52 17.26
C LEU A 20 -34.30 12.18 18.64
N ALA A 21 -33.74 11.45 19.61
CA ALA A 21 -33.51 11.94 20.97
C ALA A 21 -32.31 12.90 21.05
N ARG A 22 -31.24 12.66 20.29
CA ARG A 22 -30.00 13.46 20.31
C ARG A 22 -29.94 14.54 19.22
N ARG A 23 -31.08 14.98 18.71
CA ARG A 23 -31.17 15.94 17.60
C ARG A 23 -30.40 17.25 17.85
N ARG A 24 -30.42 17.77 19.09
CA ARG A 24 -29.74 19.03 19.44
C ARG A 24 -28.21 18.92 19.34
N GLU A 25 -27.64 17.75 19.61
CA GLU A 25 -26.20 17.50 19.52
C GLU A 25 -25.76 17.32 18.05
N HIS A 26 -26.61 16.71 17.22
CA HIS A 26 -26.34 16.52 15.79
C HIS A 26 -26.33 17.85 15.01
N GLN A 27 -27.16 18.82 15.39
CA GLN A 27 -27.15 20.16 14.77
C GLN A 27 -25.88 20.98 15.09
N SER A 28 -25.16 20.65 16.16
CA SER A 28 -23.91 21.32 16.54
C SER A 28 -22.64 20.69 15.96
N SER A 29 -22.73 19.47 15.40
CA SER A 29 -21.60 18.75 14.83
C SER A 29 -21.51 18.95 13.32
N ARG A 30 -20.58 19.80 12.88
CA ARG A 30 -20.32 20.06 11.45
C ARG A 30 -20.02 18.79 10.64
N LEU A 31 -19.58 17.70 11.27
CA LEU A 31 -19.14 16.48 10.58
C LEU A 31 -20.29 15.67 9.96
N ASN A 32 -21.52 15.80 10.47
CA ASN A 32 -22.70 15.10 9.95
C ASN A 32 -23.60 15.98 9.07
N GLU A 33 -23.12 17.16 8.67
CA GLU A 33 -23.87 18.02 7.76
C GLU A 33 -23.85 17.43 6.35
N TRP A 34 -25.04 17.15 5.81
CA TRP A 34 -25.19 16.69 4.41
C TRP A 34 -24.51 17.64 3.42
N ALA A 35 -24.48 18.94 3.71
CA ALA A 35 -23.79 19.94 2.90
C ALA A 35 -22.30 19.60 2.66
N ILE A 36 -21.64 18.93 3.61
CA ILE A 36 -20.23 18.53 3.52
C ILE A 36 -20.09 17.12 2.93
N SER A 37 -20.93 16.17 3.35
CA SER A 37 -20.82 14.78 2.89
C SER A 37 -21.31 14.57 1.46
N ARG A 38 -22.16 15.46 0.94
CA ARG A 38 -22.68 15.42 -0.44
C ARG A 38 -21.60 15.45 -1.51
N ASP A 39 -20.48 16.14 -1.27
CA ASP A 39 -19.38 16.26 -2.24
C ASP A 39 -18.70 14.91 -2.53
N ALA A 40 -18.68 14.00 -1.54
CA ALA A 40 -18.22 12.63 -1.75
C ALA A 40 -19.07 11.87 -2.79
N TYR A 41 -20.28 12.36 -3.07
CA TYR A 41 -21.23 11.79 -4.02
C TYR A 41 -21.37 12.62 -5.32
N ALA A 42 -20.52 13.63 -5.54
CA ALA A 42 -20.58 14.49 -6.73
C ALA A 42 -20.48 13.72 -8.06
N ARG A 43 -19.75 12.58 -8.05
CA ARG A 43 -19.54 11.70 -9.22
C ARG A 43 -20.78 10.89 -9.63
N TYR A 44 -21.81 10.81 -8.79
CA TYR A 44 -23.03 10.06 -9.10
C TYR A 44 -24.02 10.88 -9.93
N GLY A 45 -24.92 10.19 -10.64
CA GLY A 45 -25.94 10.80 -11.50
C GLY A 45 -26.89 11.74 -10.74
N ARG A 46 -27.42 12.74 -11.45
CA ARG A 46 -28.34 13.75 -10.88
C ARG A 46 -29.57 13.16 -10.17
N PRO A 47 -30.25 12.11 -10.68
CA PRO A 47 -31.43 11.55 -10.01
C PRO A 47 -31.11 10.95 -8.64
N PHE A 48 -29.99 10.22 -8.55
CA PHE A 48 -29.53 9.62 -7.29
C PHE A 48 -29.15 10.70 -6.27
N ARG A 49 -28.44 11.75 -6.69
CA ARG A 49 -28.13 12.89 -5.82
C ARG A 49 -29.38 13.58 -5.30
N LYS A 50 -30.39 13.83 -6.15
CA LYS A 50 -31.67 14.43 -5.73
C LYS A 50 -32.38 13.56 -4.69
N LEU A 51 -32.32 12.24 -4.83
CA LEU A 51 -32.91 11.32 -3.86
C LEU A 51 -32.19 11.42 -2.50
N LEU A 52 -30.86 11.46 -2.49
CA LEU A 52 -30.10 11.65 -1.25
C LEU A 52 -30.36 13.03 -0.63
N ASP A 53 -30.39 14.09 -1.45
CA ASP A 53 -30.75 15.44 -0.99
C ASP A 53 -32.12 15.46 -0.31
N LEU A 54 -33.11 14.78 -0.91
CA LEU A 54 -34.45 14.68 -0.34
C LEU A 54 -34.45 13.87 0.96
N ALA A 55 -33.71 12.76 1.03
CA ALA A 55 -33.63 11.91 2.22
C ALA A 55 -32.90 12.58 3.38
N SER A 56 -31.92 13.43 3.07
CA SER A 56 -31.13 14.20 4.03
C SER A 56 -31.77 15.54 4.41
N ASP A 57 -32.86 15.95 3.76
CA ASP A 57 -33.67 17.08 4.20
C ASP A 57 -34.22 16.84 5.62
N GLU A 58 -34.21 17.86 6.46
CA GLU A 58 -34.54 17.72 7.89
C GLU A 58 -35.95 17.19 8.14
N ARG A 59 -36.93 17.50 7.28
CA ARG A 59 -38.32 17.01 7.45
C ARG A 59 -38.42 15.56 6.99
N SER A 60 -37.85 15.26 5.82
CA SER A 60 -37.85 13.91 5.25
C SER A 60 -37.08 12.93 6.14
N ASN A 61 -35.89 13.32 6.61
CA ASN A 61 -35.07 12.53 7.52
C ASN A 61 -35.84 12.20 8.81
N ARG A 62 -36.48 13.20 9.43
CA ARG A 62 -37.35 12.97 10.60
C ARG A 62 -38.52 12.04 10.30
N ALA A 63 -39.19 12.23 9.17
CA ALA A 63 -40.31 11.38 8.77
C ALA A 63 -39.86 9.93 8.56
N LEU A 64 -38.69 9.72 7.95
CA LEU A 64 -38.08 8.41 7.77
C LEU A 64 -37.77 7.75 9.11
N HIS A 65 -37.11 8.45 10.05
CA HIS A 65 -36.83 7.89 11.38
C HIS A 65 -38.10 7.62 12.19
N ALA A 66 -39.10 8.50 12.15
CA ALA A 66 -40.39 8.26 12.81
C ALA A 66 -41.09 7.02 12.23
N GLY A 67 -41.10 6.88 10.90
CA GLY A 67 -41.61 5.70 10.22
C GLY A 67 -40.82 4.43 10.58
N ARG A 68 -39.49 4.53 10.72
CA ARG A 68 -38.63 3.43 11.17
C ARG A 68 -38.95 3.00 12.60
N VAL A 69 -39.15 3.95 13.51
CA VAL A 69 -39.59 3.67 14.89
C VAL A 69 -40.94 2.94 14.89
N ALA A 70 -41.93 3.45 14.16
CA ALA A 70 -43.26 2.83 14.08
C ALA A 70 -43.21 1.42 13.49
N ALA A 71 -42.51 1.23 12.36
CA ALA A 71 -42.34 -0.07 11.73
C ALA A 71 -41.60 -1.07 12.64
N SER A 72 -40.51 -0.64 13.29
CA SER A 72 -39.78 -1.50 14.23
C SER A 72 -40.63 -1.89 15.44
N ALA A 73 -41.37 -0.95 16.03
CA ALA A 73 -42.26 -1.22 17.16
C ALA A 73 -43.37 -2.22 16.77
N ALA A 74 -43.98 -2.05 15.59
CA ALA A 74 -44.97 -2.99 15.07
C ALA A 74 -44.38 -4.40 14.86
N LEU A 75 -43.15 -4.49 14.36
CA LEU A 75 -42.45 -5.76 14.16
C LEU A 75 -42.08 -6.46 15.47
N MET A 76 -41.97 -5.76 16.60
CA MET A 76 -41.75 -6.39 17.92
C MET A 76 -42.95 -7.27 18.33
N LEU A 77 -44.15 -6.91 17.90
CA LEU A 77 -45.37 -7.64 18.23
C LEU A 77 -45.41 -9.01 17.53
N PRO A 78 -46.04 -10.03 18.15
CA PRO A 78 -46.19 -11.35 17.53
C PRO A 78 -47.07 -11.27 16.27
N GLY A 79 -46.75 -12.09 15.27
CA GLY A 79 -47.57 -12.19 14.05
C GLY A 79 -46.81 -12.74 12.85
N ASN A 80 -47.55 -13.18 11.82
CA ASN A 80 -46.99 -13.79 10.60
C ASN A 80 -47.51 -13.16 9.29
N GLY A 81 -48.22 -12.03 9.35
CA GLY A 81 -48.82 -11.39 8.18
C GLY A 81 -47.82 -10.95 7.11
N ARG A 82 -48.28 -10.83 5.86
CA ARG A 82 -47.46 -10.39 4.70
C ARG A 82 -46.94 -8.96 4.84
N TRP A 83 -47.67 -8.09 5.54
CA TRP A 83 -47.25 -6.72 5.83
C TRP A 83 -45.90 -6.65 6.55
N ARG A 84 -45.54 -7.68 7.33
CA ARG A 84 -44.24 -7.75 8.01
C ARG A 84 -43.09 -7.77 7.01
N GLY A 85 -43.24 -8.46 5.88
CA GLY A 85 -42.24 -8.44 4.81
C GLY A 85 -42.03 -7.04 4.24
N ALA A 86 -43.11 -6.30 4.02
CA ALA A 86 -43.05 -4.91 3.54
C ALA A 86 -42.44 -3.95 4.59
N ALA A 87 -42.83 -4.08 5.86
CA ALA A 87 -42.28 -3.26 6.96
C ALA A 87 -40.78 -3.52 7.14
N THR A 88 -40.35 -4.79 7.10
CA THR A 88 -38.95 -5.19 7.22
C THR A 88 -38.14 -4.72 6.01
N LEU A 89 -38.68 -4.80 4.80
CA LEU A 89 -38.03 -4.25 3.60
C LEU A 89 -37.93 -2.72 3.67
N TYR A 90 -38.96 -2.04 4.16
CA TYR A 90 -38.92 -0.59 4.40
C TYR A 90 -37.79 -0.21 5.35
N LEU A 91 -37.57 -0.95 6.44
CA LEU A 91 -36.45 -0.70 7.36
C LEU A 91 -35.08 -0.88 6.67
N GLY A 92 -34.92 -1.90 5.83
CA GLY A 92 -33.69 -2.11 5.06
C GLY A 92 -33.43 -0.98 4.05
N VAL A 93 -34.43 -0.66 3.22
CA VAL A 93 -34.33 0.38 2.18
C VAL A 93 -34.12 1.76 2.80
N SER A 94 -34.87 2.12 3.85
CA SER A 94 -34.69 3.42 4.52
C SER A 94 -33.34 3.50 5.24
N GLY A 95 -32.81 2.39 5.78
CA GLY A 95 -31.47 2.36 6.39
C GLY A 95 -30.38 2.62 5.36
N ALA A 96 -30.44 1.95 4.21
CA ALA A 96 -29.50 2.17 3.11
C ALA A 96 -29.56 3.61 2.55
N LEU A 97 -30.75 4.20 2.53
CA LEU A 97 -30.97 5.56 2.06
C LEU A 97 -30.41 6.63 3.01
N LEU A 98 -30.51 6.39 4.33
CA LEU A 98 -30.01 7.32 5.36
C LEU A 98 -28.49 7.22 5.57
N TYR A 99 -27.89 6.05 5.29
CA TYR A 99 -26.47 5.78 5.54
C TYR A 99 -25.48 6.82 4.99
N PRO A 100 -25.62 7.36 3.75
CA PRO A 100 -24.73 8.40 3.23
C PRO A 100 -24.67 9.67 4.07
N GLY A 101 -25.80 10.10 4.64
CA GLY A 101 -25.90 11.32 5.44
C GLY A 101 -25.41 11.14 6.88
N GLU A 102 -25.45 9.91 7.40
CA GLU A 102 -25.21 9.60 8.81
C GLU A 102 -23.93 8.79 9.03
N ARG A 103 -23.02 8.79 8.06
CA ARG A 103 -21.84 7.92 8.06
C ARG A 103 -21.01 8.04 9.35
N TYR A 104 -20.86 9.21 9.95
CA TYR A 104 -20.11 9.37 11.20
C TYR A 104 -20.97 9.00 12.41
N GLY A 105 -20.51 7.99 13.16
CA GLY A 105 -21.25 7.38 14.27
C GLY A 105 -21.96 6.08 13.89
N THR A 106 -21.89 5.67 12.62
CA THR A 106 -22.27 4.31 12.20
C THR A 106 -21.13 3.34 12.42
N ASP A 107 -21.48 2.06 12.51
CA ASP A 107 -20.53 0.96 12.63
C ASP A 107 -21.04 -0.27 11.85
N GLY A 108 -20.40 -1.42 12.05
CA GLY A 108 -20.78 -2.67 11.38
C GLY A 108 -22.21 -3.14 11.69
N SER A 109 -22.81 -2.69 12.80
CA SER A 109 -24.18 -3.06 13.20
C SER A 109 -25.24 -2.46 12.29
N ASP A 110 -25.06 -1.23 11.79
CA ASP A 110 -25.99 -0.60 10.86
C ASP A 110 -25.99 -1.32 9.50
N GLN A 111 -24.80 -1.68 9.02
CA GLN A 111 -24.63 -2.46 7.79
C GLN A 111 -25.23 -3.87 7.93
N ALA A 112 -24.92 -4.56 9.03
CA ALA A 112 -25.47 -5.87 9.35
C ALA A 112 -27.01 -5.86 9.41
N SER A 113 -27.58 -4.92 10.16
CA SER A 113 -29.04 -4.80 10.33
C SER A 113 -29.71 -4.47 9.00
N THR A 114 -29.19 -3.51 8.24
CA THR A 114 -29.70 -3.13 6.91
C THR A 114 -29.71 -4.32 5.95
N MET A 115 -28.63 -5.10 5.91
CA MET A 115 -28.53 -6.32 5.10
C MET A 115 -29.58 -7.35 5.53
N VAL A 116 -29.64 -7.68 6.83
CA VAL A 116 -30.59 -8.68 7.33
C VAL A 116 -32.03 -8.25 7.07
N GLN A 117 -32.38 -6.98 7.27
CA GLN A 117 -33.72 -6.47 7.02
C GLN A 117 -34.10 -6.52 5.54
N THR A 118 -33.23 -6.02 4.66
CA THR A 118 -33.48 -6.03 3.21
C THR A 118 -33.72 -7.45 2.74
N VAL A 119 -32.83 -8.39 3.10
CA VAL A 119 -32.91 -9.77 2.63
C VAL A 119 -34.07 -10.53 3.30
N THR A 120 -34.33 -10.32 4.58
CA THR A 120 -35.49 -10.95 5.27
C THR A 120 -36.81 -10.42 4.70
N GLY A 121 -36.91 -9.12 4.42
CA GLY A 121 -38.08 -8.51 3.80
C GLY A 121 -38.36 -9.11 2.43
N LEU A 122 -37.34 -9.20 1.57
CA LEU A 122 -37.42 -9.87 0.26
C LEU A 122 -37.81 -11.34 0.39
N ALA A 123 -37.21 -12.08 1.33
CA ALA A 123 -37.52 -13.49 1.56
C ALA A 123 -38.99 -13.67 1.98
N ARG A 124 -39.52 -12.84 2.87
CA ARG A 124 -40.94 -12.92 3.27
C ARG A 124 -41.92 -12.59 2.14
N LEU A 125 -41.50 -11.77 1.17
CA LEU A 125 -42.31 -11.38 0.02
C LEU A 125 -42.15 -12.33 -1.17
N ALA A 126 -41.09 -13.14 -1.18
CA ALA A 126 -40.81 -14.07 -2.27
C ALA A 126 -41.87 -15.19 -2.36
N PRO A 127 -42.41 -15.47 -3.56
CA PRO A 127 -43.43 -16.49 -3.74
C PRO A 127 -42.87 -17.92 -3.79
N SER A 128 -41.57 -18.08 -4.09
CA SER A 128 -40.91 -19.38 -4.28
C SER A 128 -40.09 -19.76 -3.04
N SER A 129 -40.30 -20.98 -2.52
CA SER A 129 -39.51 -21.52 -1.40
C SER A 129 -38.02 -21.56 -1.72
N ARG A 130 -37.65 -21.90 -2.96
CA ARG A 130 -36.26 -21.89 -3.42
C ARG A 130 -35.62 -20.50 -3.31
N THR A 131 -36.36 -19.44 -3.67
CA THR A 131 -35.89 -18.05 -3.53
C THR A 131 -35.76 -17.67 -2.05
N GLN A 132 -36.69 -18.10 -1.20
CA GLN A 132 -36.60 -17.88 0.24
C GLN A 132 -35.34 -18.53 0.83
N ASP A 133 -35.08 -19.80 0.50
CA ASP A 133 -33.91 -20.54 0.97
C ASP A 133 -32.60 -19.93 0.47
N ALA A 134 -32.54 -19.49 -0.79
CA ALA A 134 -31.37 -18.79 -1.33
C ALA A 134 -31.06 -17.49 -0.57
N LEU A 135 -32.10 -16.71 -0.22
CA LEU A 135 -31.96 -15.48 0.56
C LEU A 135 -31.56 -15.76 2.02
N ILE A 136 -32.06 -16.84 2.62
CA ILE A 136 -31.65 -17.28 3.96
C ILE A 136 -30.19 -17.75 3.94
N TRP A 137 -29.79 -18.54 2.93
CA TRP A 137 -28.41 -18.95 2.69
C TRP A 137 -27.49 -17.75 2.50
N TYR A 138 -27.92 -16.72 1.77
CA TYR A 138 -27.15 -15.49 1.62
C TYR A 138 -26.81 -14.86 2.97
N VAL A 139 -27.80 -14.62 3.85
CA VAL A 139 -27.54 -14.02 5.17
C VAL A 139 -26.67 -14.94 6.04
N ALA A 140 -26.89 -16.26 5.98
CA ALA A 140 -26.07 -17.23 6.72
C ALA A 140 -24.61 -17.18 6.26
N LEU A 141 -24.35 -17.18 4.95
CA LEU A 141 -23.00 -17.07 4.38
C LEU A 141 -22.34 -15.74 4.75
N GLN A 142 -23.08 -14.62 4.70
CA GLN A 142 -22.58 -13.32 5.13
C GLN A 142 -22.22 -13.31 6.63
N GLY A 143 -23.04 -13.95 7.48
CA GLY A 143 -22.72 -14.15 8.89
C GLY A 143 -21.44 -14.94 9.08
N ASN A 144 -21.28 -16.07 8.38
CA ASN A 144 -20.06 -16.87 8.43
C ASN A 144 -18.82 -16.07 7.99
N LEU A 145 -18.90 -15.36 6.86
CA LEU A 145 -17.80 -14.53 6.35
C LEU A 145 -17.46 -13.38 7.31
N SER A 146 -18.45 -12.76 7.94
CA SER A 146 -18.24 -11.66 8.88
C SER A 146 -17.36 -12.08 10.07
N TYR A 147 -17.61 -13.26 10.64
CA TYR A 147 -16.76 -13.80 11.71
C TYR A 147 -15.42 -14.31 11.18
N LEU A 148 -15.44 -15.10 10.09
CA LEU A 148 -14.24 -15.74 9.54
C LEU A 148 -13.19 -14.71 9.12
N ILE A 149 -13.57 -13.75 8.27
CA ILE A 149 -12.65 -12.74 7.74
C ILE A 149 -12.15 -11.83 8.86
N SER A 150 -13.02 -11.47 9.82
CA SER A 150 -12.64 -10.71 11.02
C SER A 150 -11.51 -11.42 11.79
N GLY A 151 -11.64 -12.73 12.06
CA GLY A 151 -10.61 -13.51 12.75
C GLY A 151 -9.30 -13.63 11.97
N TRP A 152 -9.37 -13.95 10.68
CA TRP A 152 -8.18 -14.11 9.84
C TRP A 152 -7.41 -12.82 9.61
N VAL A 153 -8.11 -11.69 9.43
CA VAL A 153 -7.47 -10.37 9.32
C VAL A 153 -6.77 -10.01 10.63
N LYS A 154 -7.40 -10.29 11.79
CA LYS A 154 -6.76 -10.09 13.09
C LYS A 154 -5.47 -10.89 13.25
N LEU A 155 -5.43 -12.15 12.77
CA LEU A 155 -4.23 -12.99 12.84
C LEU A 155 -3.02 -12.41 12.10
N LEU A 156 -3.21 -11.53 11.12
CA LEU A 156 -2.10 -10.84 10.45
C LEU A 156 -1.36 -9.90 11.43
N GLY A 157 -2.10 -9.25 12.32
CA GLY A 157 -1.57 -8.29 13.29
C GLY A 157 -0.73 -8.95 14.40
N PRO A 158 0.48 -8.44 14.71
CA PRO A 158 1.35 -9.01 15.73
C PRO A 158 0.76 -8.94 17.15
N GLU A 159 -0.08 -7.96 17.46
CA GLU A 159 -0.73 -7.79 18.76
C GLU A 159 -1.76 -8.89 19.04
N TRP A 160 -2.44 -9.38 18.00
CA TRP A 160 -3.39 -10.48 18.11
C TRP A 160 -2.66 -11.82 18.31
N ARG A 161 -1.55 -12.03 17.59
CA ARG A 161 -0.71 -13.23 17.72
C ARG A 161 -0.03 -13.31 19.10
N SER A 162 0.49 -12.19 19.60
CA SER A 162 1.08 -12.12 20.95
C SER A 162 0.04 -12.19 22.08
N GLY A 163 -1.23 -11.88 21.77
CA GLY A 163 -2.32 -11.80 22.74
C GLY A 163 -2.38 -10.46 23.49
N ALA A 164 -1.64 -9.44 23.04
CA ALA A 164 -1.65 -8.09 23.59
C ALA A 164 -2.85 -7.25 23.13
N ALA A 165 -3.57 -7.67 22.08
CA ALA A 165 -4.64 -6.91 21.45
C ALA A 165 -5.72 -6.43 22.43
N LEU A 166 -6.20 -7.30 23.34
CA LEU A 166 -7.26 -6.92 24.29
C LEU A 166 -6.82 -5.75 25.19
N ALA A 167 -5.61 -5.80 25.76
CA ALA A 167 -5.08 -4.69 26.55
C ALA A 167 -4.93 -3.41 25.72
N GLY A 168 -4.52 -3.56 24.45
CA GLY A 168 -4.40 -2.46 23.48
C GLY A 168 -5.74 -1.79 23.12
N VAL A 169 -6.83 -2.54 23.03
CA VAL A 169 -8.18 -1.99 22.78
C VAL A 169 -8.73 -1.36 24.06
N MET A 170 -8.60 -2.04 25.20
CA MET A 170 -9.18 -1.58 26.48
C MET A 170 -8.57 -0.28 27.01
N ARG A 171 -7.37 0.12 26.56
CA ARG A 171 -6.74 1.41 26.89
C ARG A 171 -7.21 2.60 26.06
N THR A 172 -8.03 2.38 25.04
CA THR A 172 -8.47 3.46 24.13
C THR A 172 -9.58 4.32 24.76
N ARG A 173 -9.75 5.54 24.26
CA ARG A 173 -10.84 6.42 24.73
C ARG A 173 -12.21 6.05 24.14
N THR A 174 -12.24 5.56 22.90
CA THR A 174 -13.49 5.34 22.15
C THR A 174 -14.19 4.02 22.53
N TYR A 175 -13.42 2.94 22.68
CA TYR A 175 -13.96 1.59 22.91
C TYR A 175 -13.34 0.89 24.13
N GLY A 176 -12.54 1.62 24.91
CA GLY A 176 -11.85 1.07 26.06
C GLY A 176 -12.69 1.08 27.32
N HIS A 177 -12.25 0.28 28.29
CA HIS A 177 -12.86 0.22 29.61
C HIS A 177 -11.75 0.11 30.65
N GLU A 178 -11.58 1.14 31.49
CA GLU A 178 -10.45 1.25 32.42
C GLU A 178 -10.36 0.05 33.38
N GLY A 179 -11.49 -0.37 33.94
CA GLY A 179 -11.55 -1.55 34.83
C GLY A 179 -11.06 -2.84 34.14
N VAL A 180 -11.51 -3.12 32.92
CA VAL A 180 -11.07 -4.28 32.15
C VAL A 180 -9.60 -4.14 31.74
N TRP A 181 -9.14 -2.95 31.37
CA TRP A 181 -7.72 -2.70 31.11
C TRP A 181 -6.85 -3.03 32.34
N LYS A 182 -7.23 -2.55 33.54
CA LYS A 182 -6.53 -2.89 34.80
C LYS A 182 -6.55 -4.40 35.04
N LEU A 183 -7.65 -5.09 34.76
CA LEU A 183 -7.77 -6.54 34.88
C LEU A 183 -6.82 -7.27 33.91
N THR A 184 -6.70 -6.81 32.66
CA THR A 184 -5.78 -7.42 31.67
C THR A 184 -4.32 -7.30 32.10
N ARG A 185 -3.96 -6.21 32.79
CA ARG A 185 -2.60 -6.04 33.37
C ARG A 185 -2.38 -6.92 34.59
N ARG A 186 -3.39 -7.10 35.43
CA ARG A 186 -3.32 -7.94 36.63
C ARG A 186 -3.27 -9.44 36.30
N TYR A 187 -4.00 -9.88 35.27
CA TYR A 187 -4.10 -11.29 34.87
C TYR A 187 -3.74 -11.50 33.38
N PRO A 188 -2.47 -11.33 32.99
CA PRO A 188 -2.05 -11.36 31.59
C PRO A 188 -2.28 -12.72 30.91
N ARG A 189 -2.16 -13.83 31.64
CA ARG A 189 -2.43 -15.18 31.11
C ARG A 189 -3.90 -15.36 30.73
N SER A 190 -4.81 -14.91 31.59
CA SER A 190 -6.25 -14.97 31.33
C SER A 190 -6.64 -14.03 30.18
N ALA A 191 -6.07 -12.83 30.12
CA ALA A 191 -6.29 -11.91 29.01
C ALA A 191 -5.88 -12.52 27.66
N ARG A 192 -4.72 -13.19 27.60
CA ARG A 192 -4.27 -13.92 26.41
C ARG A 192 -5.22 -15.07 26.04
N ALA A 193 -5.69 -15.84 27.02
CA ALA A 193 -6.65 -16.92 26.78
C ALA A 193 -7.96 -16.39 26.18
N VAL A 194 -8.45 -15.24 26.65
CA VAL A 194 -9.62 -14.56 26.07
C VAL A 194 -9.35 -14.14 24.61
N VAL A 195 -8.20 -13.54 24.33
CA VAL A 195 -7.83 -13.15 22.94
C VAL A 195 -7.82 -14.36 22.02
N TYR A 196 -7.16 -15.45 22.42
CA TYR A 196 -7.11 -16.67 21.62
C TYR A 196 -8.47 -17.37 21.52
N GLY A 197 -9.33 -17.27 22.54
CA GLY A 197 -10.70 -17.75 22.48
C GLY A 197 -11.54 -16.99 21.45
N VAL A 198 -11.42 -15.66 21.40
CA VAL A 198 -12.10 -14.83 20.38
C VAL A 198 -11.58 -15.17 18.99
N LEU A 199 -10.26 -15.26 18.80
CA LEU A 199 -9.66 -15.66 17.53
C LEU A 199 -10.13 -17.06 17.10
N GLY A 200 -10.15 -18.02 18.03
CA GLY A 200 -10.64 -19.37 17.77
C GLY A 200 -12.12 -19.37 17.34
N LEU A 201 -12.97 -18.64 18.06
CA LEU A 201 -14.39 -18.49 17.72
C LEU A 201 -14.58 -17.88 16.32
N GLU A 202 -13.88 -16.79 16.01
CA GLU A 202 -14.01 -16.08 14.74
C GLU A 202 -13.44 -16.90 13.56
N CYS A 203 -12.19 -17.36 13.67
CA CYS A 203 -11.51 -18.12 12.61
C CYS A 203 -12.16 -19.48 12.32
N LEU A 204 -12.80 -20.10 13.32
CA LEU A 204 -13.42 -21.41 13.20
C LEU A 204 -14.95 -21.32 13.18
N PHE A 205 -15.56 -20.15 13.02
CA PHE A 205 -17.01 -20.01 13.02
C PHE A 205 -17.72 -21.00 12.07
N PRO A 206 -17.25 -21.22 10.81
CA PRO A 206 -17.90 -22.17 9.90
C PRO A 206 -17.83 -23.65 10.34
N VAL A 207 -16.99 -24.01 11.32
CA VAL A 207 -16.93 -25.36 11.89
C VAL A 207 -18.28 -25.78 12.49
N LEU A 208 -19.17 -24.82 12.78
CA LEU A 208 -20.53 -25.08 13.25
C LEU A 208 -21.34 -25.97 12.29
N TYR A 209 -21.05 -25.98 10.99
CA TYR A 209 -21.71 -26.81 9.98
C TYR A 209 -21.24 -28.27 9.98
N LEU A 210 -20.10 -28.56 10.61
CA LEU A 210 -19.56 -29.93 10.65
C LEU A 210 -20.45 -30.87 11.48
N LYS A 211 -20.31 -32.18 11.23
CA LYS A 211 -21.03 -33.25 11.94
C LYS A 211 -22.54 -33.04 11.99
N GLY A 212 -23.13 -32.50 10.91
CA GLY A 212 -24.57 -32.24 10.82
C GLY A 212 -25.06 -31.16 11.78
N GLY A 213 -24.28 -30.09 11.97
CA GLY A 213 -24.71 -28.94 12.78
C GLY A 213 -24.60 -29.13 14.29
N ARG A 214 -23.98 -30.21 14.79
CA ARG A 214 -23.87 -30.50 16.24
C ARG A 214 -23.23 -29.36 17.05
N LEU A 215 -22.35 -28.58 16.41
CA LEU A 215 -21.65 -27.46 17.03
C LEU A 215 -22.40 -26.12 16.91
N THR A 216 -23.55 -26.08 16.22
CA THR A 216 -24.34 -24.85 16.01
C THR A 216 -24.66 -24.15 17.32
N ARG A 217 -25.24 -24.87 18.28
CA ARG A 217 -25.65 -24.29 19.57
C ARG A 217 -24.47 -23.69 20.35
N PRO A 218 -23.40 -24.44 20.67
CA PRO A 218 -22.29 -23.87 21.44
C PRO A 218 -21.59 -22.71 20.73
N VAL A 219 -21.40 -22.78 19.40
CA VAL A 219 -20.75 -21.69 18.63
C VAL A 219 -21.61 -20.43 18.62
N LEU A 220 -22.91 -20.54 18.33
CA LEU A 220 -23.81 -19.38 18.33
C LEU A 220 -23.97 -18.78 19.73
N SER A 221 -24.06 -19.62 20.78
CA SER A 221 -24.07 -19.13 22.16
C SER A 221 -22.80 -18.37 22.52
N GLY A 222 -21.63 -18.87 22.09
CA GLY A 222 -20.35 -18.18 22.26
C GLY A 222 -20.33 -16.82 21.55
N ALA A 223 -20.85 -16.76 20.31
CA ALA A 223 -20.95 -15.53 19.54
C ALA A 223 -21.92 -14.50 20.15
N VAL A 224 -23.04 -14.95 20.71
CA VAL A 224 -23.97 -14.07 21.45
C VAL A 224 -23.29 -13.55 22.71
N LEU A 225 -22.64 -14.40 23.51
CA LEU A 225 -21.94 -13.99 24.72
C LEU A 225 -20.83 -12.98 24.43
N PHE A 226 -20.08 -13.20 23.34
CA PHE A 226 -19.08 -12.25 22.85
C PHE A 226 -19.70 -10.88 22.55
N HIS A 227 -20.84 -10.84 21.85
CA HIS A 227 -21.50 -9.57 21.54
C HIS A 227 -22.16 -8.91 22.74
N VAL A 228 -22.66 -9.67 23.71
CA VAL A 228 -23.12 -9.14 25.01
C VAL A 228 -21.95 -8.47 25.74
N ALA A 229 -20.78 -9.13 25.79
CA ALA A 229 -19.59 -8.58 26.41
C ALA A 229 -19.13 -7.29 25.72
N ASN A 230 -19.10 -7.26 24.38
CA ASN A 230 -18.77 -6.05 23.62
C ASN A 230 -19.79 -4.92 23.85
N GLY A 231 -21.08 -5.25 23.88
CA GLY A 231 -22.14 -4.28 24.14
C GLY A 231 -21.98 -3.58 25.49
N TYR A 232 -21.66 -4.35 26.54
CA TYR A 232 -21.45 -3.82 27.88
C TYR A 232 -20.10 -3.11 28.04
N VAL A 233 -19.00 -3.75 27.65
CA VAL A 233 -17.64 -3.26 27.91
C VAL A 233 -17.25 -2.13 26.97
N MET A 234 -17.64 -2.21 25.70
CA MET A 234 -17.20 -1.27 24.65
C MET A 234 -18.28 -0.24 24.29
N GLY A 235 -19.45 -0.28 24.93
CA GLY A 235 -20.57 0.61 24.61
C GLY A 235 -21.24 0.31 23.26
N LEU A 236 -21.02 -0.88 22.70
CA LEU A 236 -21.51 -1.28 21.38
C LEU A 236 -22.91 -1.90 21.44
N GLY A 237 -23.88 -1.19 22.04
CA GLY A 237 -25.21 -1.73 22.33
C GLY A 237 -25.97 -2.24 21.08
N ARG A 238 -25.78 -1.59 19.92
CA ARG A 238 -26.43 -1.97 18.64
C ARG A 238 -25.83 -3.24 18.01
N PHE A 239 -24.60 -3.63 18.35
CA PHE A 239 -23.93 -4.81 17.79
C PHE A 239 -24.65 -6.11 18.15
N LEU A 240 -25.08 -6.24 19.40
CA LEU A 240 -25.74 -7.46 19.88
C LEU A 240 -26.98 -7.82 19.03
N PRO A 241 -28.02 -6.96 18.93
CA PRO A 241 -29.19 -7.28 18.13
C PRO A 241 -28.87 -7.40 16.63
N ALA A 242 -27.92 -6.62 16.11
CA ALA A 242 -27.60 -6.63 14.68
C ALA A 242 -26.96 -7.95 14.22
N PHE A 243 -25.94 -8.42 14.93
CA PHE A 243 -25.25 -9.67 14.58
C PHE A 243 -26.07 -10.90 14.99
N ALA A 244 -26.74 -10.85 16.14
CA ALA A 244 -27.64 -11.94 16.56
C ALA A 244 -28.78 -12.15 15.55
N ALA A 245 -29.19 -11.12 14.80
CA ALA A 245 -30.21 -11.26 13.76
C ALA A 245 -29.82 -12.24 12.63
N MET A 246 -28.52 -12.47 12.40
CA MET A 246 -28.06 -13.46 11.40
C MET A 246 -28.15 -14.90 11.93
N HIS A 247 -28.08 -15.11 13.25
CA HIS A 247 -27.93 -16.43 13.87
C HIS A 247 -29.09 -17.38 13.60
N PRO A 248 -30.38 -16.97 13.58
CA PRO A 248 -31.46 -17.88 13.20
C PRO A 248 -31.33 -18.42 11.77
N MET A 249 -30.73 -17.66 10.85
CA MET A 249 -30.49 -18.10 9.47
C MET A 249 -29.30 -19.05 9.40
N VAL A 250 -28.25 -18.80 10.19
CA VAL A 250 -27.14 -19.75 10.38
C VAL A 250 -27.64 -21.07 10.97
N ALA A 251 -28.47 -21.02 12.02
CA ALA A 251 -29.04 -22.22 12.64
C ALA A 251 -29.96 -23.00 11.69
N TYR A 252 -30.75 -22.29 10.87
CA TYR A 252 -31.59 -22.91 9.84
C TYR A 252 -30.74 -23.64 8.79
N THR A 253 -29.66 -23.04 8.33
CA THR A 253 -28.82 -23.59 7.26
C THR A 253 -27.84 -24.66 7.75
N SER A 254 -27.46 -24.65 9.03
CA SER A 254 -26.58 -25.66 9.63
C SER A 254 -27.31 -26.91 10.10
N ALA A 255 -28.64 -26.85 10.26
CA ALA A 255 -29.44 -28.00 10.64
C ALA A 255 -29.32 -29.12 9.59
N PRO A 256 -29.24 -30.40 10.02
CA PRO A 256 -29.15 -31.52 9.10
C PRO A 256 -30.46 -31.67 8.33
N ARG A 257 -30.39 -32.13 7.08
CA ARG A 257 -31.57 -32.26 6.20
C ARG A 257 -32.66 -33.20 6.75
N SER A 258 -32.28 -34.11 7.64
CA SER A 258 -33.21 -34.99 8.35
C SER A 258 -34.04 -34.28 9.42
N HIS A 259 -33.69 -33.04 9.80
CA HIS A 259 -34.41 -32.29 10.82
C HIS A 259 -35.75 -31.76 10.26
N PRO A 260 -36.90 -32.04 10.90
CA PRO A 260 -38.22 -31.69 10.34
C PRO A 260 -38.40 -30.20 10.01
N ALA A 261 -37.82 -29.31 10.82
CA ALA A 261 -37.92 -27.86 10.62
C ALA A 261 -37.22 -27.32 9.34
N VAL A 262 -36.43 -28.14 8.65
CA VAL A 262 -35.73 -27.77 7.41
C VAL A 262 -35.99 -28.77 6.28
N ALA A 263 -37.04 -29.60 6.42
CA ALA A 263 -37.43 -30.54 5.38
C ALA A 263 -37.73 -29.79 4.07
N GLY A 264 -37.12 -30.25 2.97
CA GLY A 264 -37.27 -29.63 1.65
C GLY A 264 -36.42 -28.38 1.39
N ARG A 265 -35.48 -28.02 2.28
CA ARG A 265 -34.57 -26.88 2.10
C ARG A 265 -33.72 -27.03 0.82
N ASP A 266 -33.74 -26.01 -0.02
CA ASP A 266 -32.85 -25.89 -1.17
C ASP A 266 -31.43 -25.48 -0.74
N ASP A 267 -30.46 -26.35 -1.03
CA ASP A 267 -29.04 -26.15 -0.69
C ASP A 267 -28.18 -25.90 -1.93
N THR A 268 -28.77 -25.38 -3.02
CA THR A 268 -28.01 -25.11 -4.25
C THR A 268 -27.11 -23.89 -4.14
N MET A 269 -27.49 -22.91 -3.29
CA MET A 269 -26.78 -21.64 -3.13
C MET A 269 -25.32 -21.80 -2.67
N PRO A 270 -24.97 -22.59 -1.63
CA PRO A 270 -23.57 -22.79 -1.24
C PRO A 270 -22.70 -23.37 -2.36
N ALA A 271 -23.23 -24.34 -3.13
CA ALA A 271 -22.51 -24.92 -4.26
C ALA A 271 -22.28 -23.90 -5.37
N ALA A 272 -23.31 -23.10 -5.70
CA ALA A 272 -23.19 -22.02 -6.69
C ALA A 272 -22.16 -20.97 -6.25
N VAL A 273 -22.17 -20.54 -4.99
CA VAL A 273 -21.19 -19.61 -4.43
C VAL A 273 -19.78 -20.20 -4.46
N ALA A 274 -19.61 -21.47 -4.09
CA ALA A 274 -18.31 -22.15 -4.15
C ALA A 274 -17.77 -22.22 -5.59
N LEU A 275 -18.63 -22.54 -6.57
CA LEU A 275 -18.25 -22.57 -7.98
C LEU A 275 -17.85 -21.19 -8.50
N LEU A 276 -18.61 -20.15 -8.16
CA LEU A 276 -18.29 -18.77 -8.53
C LEU A 276 -16.98 -18.30 -7.87
N ALA A 277 -16.74 -18.66 -6.61
CA ALA A 277 -15.49 -18.35 -5.92
C ALA A 277 -14.29 -19.06 -6.57
N ALA A 278 -14.43 -20.35 -6.90
CA ALA A 278 -13.39 -21.12 -7.60
C ALA A 278 -13.11 -20.55 -9.00
N GLY A 279 -14.15 -20.22 -9.77
CA GLY A 279 -14.02 -19.57 -11.08
C GLY A 279 -13.34 -18.20 -10.98
N GLY A 280 -13.74 -17.37 -10.00
CA GLY A 280 -13.11 -16.09 -9.73
C GLY A 280 -11.63 -16.22 -9.36
N ALA A 281 -11.28 -17.17 -8.48
CA ALA A 281 -9.89 -17.45 -8.12
C ALA A 281 -9.05 -17.92 -9.32
N ALA A 282 -9.62 -18.77 -10.19
CA ALA A 282 -8.97 -19.20 -11.42
C ALA A 282 -8.70 -18.01 -12.36
N VAL A 283 -9.67 -17.12 -12.55
CA VAL A 283 -9.50 -15.88 -13.35
C VAL A 283 -8.44 -14.96 -12.75
N LEU A 284 -8.45 -14.74 -11.44
CA LEU A 284 -7.43 -13.95 -10.77
C LEU A 284 -6.02 -14.56 -10.95
N GLY A 285 -5.91 -15.89 -10.84
CA GLY A 285 -4.68 -16.62 -11.06
C GLY A 285 -4.15 -16.52 -12.49
N THR A 286 -5.02 -16.64 -13.50
CA THR A 286 -4.63 -16.50 -14.91
C THR A 286 -4.21 -15.07 -15.25
N VAL A 287 -4.92 -14.07 -14.73
CA VAL A 287 -4.54 -12.65 -14.89
C VAL A 287 -3.17 -12.38 -14.24
N ALA A 288 -2.92 -12.90 -13.04
CA ALA A 288 -1.63 -12.76 -12.37
C ALA A 288 -0.49 -13.40 -13.17
N LEU A 289 -0.71 -14.61 -13.71
CA LEU A 289 0.27 -15.30 -14.54
C LEU A 289 0.56 -14.56 -15.86
N ALA A 290 -0.50 -14.12 -16.56
CA ALA A 290 -0.35 -13.38 -17.81
C ALA A 290 0.42 -12.08 -17.62
N ARG A 291 0.18 -11.35 -16.52
CA ARG A 291 0.97 -10.16 -16.16
C ARG A 291 2.42 -10.51 -15.88
N ARG A 292 2.66 -11.56 -15.10
CA ARG A 292 4.03 -11.99 -14.77
C ARG A 292 4.85 -12.27 -16.03
N LEU A 293 4.26 -12.95 -17.01
CA LEU A 293 4.93 -13.23 -18.29
C LEU A 293 5.35 -11.93 -18.99
N ARG A 294 4.43 -10.95 -19.11
CA ARG A 294 4.73 -9.64 -19.70
C ARG A 294 5.86 -8.88 -18.98
N VAL A 295 5.94 -8.99 -17.66
CA VAL A 295 7.01 -8.35 -16.87
C VAL A 295 8.35 -9.05 -17.07
N THR A 296 8.36 -10.37 -17.25
CA THR A 296 9.59 -11.16 -17.42
C THR A 296 10.14 -11.19 -18.84
N ASP A 297 9.35 -10.80 -19.84
CA ASP A 297 9.77 -10.72 -21.26
C ASP A 297 10.63 -9.47 -21.57
N ALA A 298 11.36 -8.93 -20.57
CA ALA A 298 12.18 -7.72 -20.69
C ALA A 298 11.45 -6.57 -21.39
N PRO A 299 10.41 -5.97 -20.77
CA PRO A 299 9.54 -4.98 -21.43
C PRO A 299 10.28 -3.72 -21.92
N TYR A 300 11.49 -3.46 -21.42
CA TYR A 300 12.36 -2.35 -21.85
C TYR A 300 13.44 -2.78 -22.86
N GLY A 301 13.47 -4.06 -23.27
CA GLY A 301 14.56 -4.68 -24.02
C GLY A 301 15.80 -4.88 -23.15
N GLY A 302 16.91 -5.27 -23.78
CA GLY A 302 18.22 -5.28 -23.13
C GLY A 302 18.99 -6.59 -23.18
N THR A 303 20.23 -6.55 -22.72
CA THR A 303 21.08 -7.72 -22.49
C THR A 303 20.95 -8.19 -21.03
N VAL A 304 21.51 -9.36 -20.74
CA VAL A 304 21.57 -9.90 -19.37
C VAL A 304 23.03 -9.94 -18.93
N VAL A 305 23.29 -9.44 -17.73
CA VAL A 305 24.58 -9.56 -17.05
C VAL A 305 24.42 -10.50 -15.86
N THR A 306 25.33 -11.47 -15.72
CA THR A 306 25.36 -12.38 -14.57
C THR A 306 26.42 -11.92 -13.58
N THR A 307 26.04 -11.77 -12.31
CA THR A 307 26.94 -11.29 -11.24
C THR A 307 27.59 -12.45 -10.49
N ARG A 308 28.55 -12.16 -9.60
CA ARG A 308 29.26 -13.14 -8.76
C ARG A 308 28.33 -13.98 -7.89
N HIS A 309 27.16 -13.44 -7.56
CA HIS A 309 26.12 -14.13 -6.78
C HIS A 309 25.21 -15.01 -7.64
N GLY A 310 25.49 -15.11 -8.94
CA GLY A 310 24.68 -15.78 -9.95
C GLY A 310 23.40 -15.02 -10.31
N ASN A 311 23.20 -13.80 -9.80
CA ASN A 311 22.04 -12.99 -10.12
C ASN A 311 22.10 -12.58 -11.60
N GLU A 312 20.96 -12.59 -12.28
CA GLU A 312 20.81 -12.20 -13.68
C GLU A 312 20.16 -10.81 -13.72
N LEU A 313 20.88 -9.81 -14.19
CA LEU A 313 20.43 -8.42 -14.28
C LEU A 313 20.06 -8.08 -15.73
N SER A 314 18.84 -7.61 -15.95
CA SER A 314 18.41 -7.06 -17.24
C SER A 314 18.90 -5.62 -17.39
N VAL A 315 19.60 -5.34 -18.49
CA VAL A 315 20.35 -4.10 -18.72
C VAL A 315 19.96 -3.48 -20.05
N GLN A 316 19.67 -2.18 -20.04
CA GLN A 316 19.46 -1.36 -21.24
C GLN A 316 20.52 -0.25 -21.26
N SER A 317 21.22 -0.08 -22.37
CA SER A 317 22.26 0.95 -22.48
C SER A 317 22.38 1.53 -23.89
N THR A 318 23.07 2.67 -24.00
CA THR A 318 23.43 3.31 -25.27
C THR A 318 24.94 3.26 -25.54
N LEU A 319 25.63 2.27 -24.97
CA LEU A 319 27.08 2.13 -25.09
C LEU A 319 27.43 1.67 -26.51
N ASP A 320 28.17 2.49 -27.25
CA ASP A 320 28.63 2.19 -28.61
C ASP A 320 30.17 2.16 -28.76
N GLY A 321 30.89 2.40 -27.65
CA GLY A 321 32.36 2.41 -27.59
C GLY A 321 33.05 3.64 -28.19
N ARG A 322 32.31 4.64 -28.70
CA ARG A 322 32.87 5.82 -29.38
C ARG A 322 33.11 7.02 -28.47
N SER A 323 32.32 7.17 -27.40
CA SER A 323 32.47 8.25 -26.41
C SER A 323 33.41 7.82 -25.29
N THR A 324 34.33 8.73 -24.91
CA THR A 324 35.21 8.59 -23.74
C THR A 324 34.60 9.19 -22.47
N ASP A 325 33.50 9.93 -22.59
CA ASP A 325 32.87 10.61 -21.45
C ASP A 325 32.37 9.60 -20.41
N PRO A 326 32.31 9.94 -19.13
CA PRO A 326 31.79 9.04 -18.11
C PRO A 326 30.37 8.53 -18.43
N VAL A 327 30.12 7.24 -18.24
CA VAL A 327 28.78 6.64 -18.45
C VAL A 327 27.88 6.93 -17.26
N VAL A 328 26.67 7.43 -17.50
CA VAL A 328 25.67 7.61 -16.43
C VAL A 328 24.97 6.29 -16.15
N VAL A 329 25.23 5.69 -14.99
CA VAL A 329 24.60 4.46 -14.50
C VAL A 329 23.50 4.83 -13.52
N PHE A 330 22.26 4.48 -13.84
CA PHE A 330 21.09 4.80 -13.02
C PHE A 330 20.72 3.67 -12.08
N VAL A 331 20.58 3.99 -10.79
CA VAL A 331 20.29 3.02 -9.72
C VAL A 331 18.96 3.40 -9.05
N HIS A 332 17.90 2.63 -9.34
CA HIS A 332 16.54 2.94 -8.89
C HIS A 332 16.32 2.77 -7.38
N GLY A 333 15.27 3.37 -6.82
CA GLY A 333 14.89 3.23 -5.41
C GLY A 333 14.30 1.87 -5.02
N LEU A 334 13.97 1.71 -3.74
CA LEU A 334 13.24 0.54 -3.20
C LEU A 334 11.83 0.48 -3.81
N GLY A 335 11.40 -0.68 -4.31
CA GLY A 335 10.05 -0.81 -4.89
C GLY A 335 9.81 -0.01 -6.18
N ALA A 336 10.85 0.63 -6.72
CA ALA A 336 10.82 1.38 -7.97
C ALA A 336 11.30 0.54 -9.16
N CYS A 337 11.41 1.16 -10.33
CA CYS A 337 11.92 0.55 -11.55
C CYS A 337 12.77 1.54 -12.35
N PRO A 338 13.57 1.09 -13.34
CA PRO A 338 14.44 1.96 -14.13
C PRO A 338 13.71 3.08 -14.86
N ALA A 339 12.43 2.84 -15.22
CA ALA A 339 11.59 3.82 -15.91
C ALA A 339 11.31 5.08 -15.07
N TYR A 340 11.63 5.11 -13.77
CA TYR A 340 11.59 6.35 -12.98
C TYR A 340 12.53 7.42 -13.56
N PHE A 341 13.60 7.04 -14.26
CA PHE A 341 14.50 7.96 -14.93
C PHE A 341 14.10 8.27 -16.39
N ALA A 342 12.90 7.86 -16.84
CA ALA A 342 12.55 7.93 -18.26
C ALA A 342 12.52 9.36 -18.84
N TRP A 343 12.13 10.38 -18.06
CA TRP A 343 12.22 11.78 -18.49
C TRP A 343 13.66 12.21 -18.76
N ILE A 344 14.56 11.87 -17.82
CA ILE A 344 16.00 12.17 -17.89
C ILE A 344 16.63 11.44 -19.07
N VAL A 345 16.45 10.13 -19.16
CA VAL A 345 17.05 9.30 -20.22
C VAL A 345 16.56 9.70 -21.61
N ARG A 346 15.27 10.03 -21.75
CA ARG A 346 14.72 10.53 -23.03
C ARG A 346 15.38 11.83 -23.46
N ALA A 347 15.66 12.73 -22.52
CA ALA A 347 16.29 14.01 -22.81
C ALA A 347 17.81 13.88 -23.05
N LEU A 348 18.47 12.90 -22.45
CA LEU A 348 19.87 12.54 -22.76
C LEU A 348 20.03 11.91 -24.16
N GLY A 349 18.96 11.38 -24.75
CA GLY A 349 18.91 10.66 -26.04
C GLY A 349 19.29 11.44 -27.31
N GLY A 350 19.95 12.60 -27.19
CA GLY A 350 20.53 13.40 -28.27
C GLY A 350 21.95 13.02 -28.69
N GLY A 351 22.53 11.95 -28.13
CA GLY A 351 23.76 11.31 -28.62
C GLY A 351 25.08 11.72 -27.95
N GLU A 352 25.09 12.72 -27.08
CA GLU A 352 26.35 13.19 -26.46
C GLU A 352 26.74 12.38 -25.22
N ARG A 353 25.78 11.97 -24.37
CA ARG A 353 26.08 11.22 -23.14
C ARG A 353 25.47 9.84 -23.13
N GLN A 354 26.30 8.85 -22.86
CA GLN A 354 25.87 7.45 -22.80
C GLN A 354 25.43 7.06 -21.40
N TRP A 355 24.46 6.16 -21.34
CA TRP A 355 23.85 5.76 -20.09
C TRP A 355 23.58 4.25 -20.04
N LEU A 356 23.36 3.78 -18.81
CA LEU A 356 23.00 2.41 -18.49
C LEU A 356 21.86 2.40 -17.45
N LEU A 357 20.78 1.71 -17.79
CA LEU A 357 19.65 1.37 -16.93
C LEU A 357 19.70 -0.13 -16.63
N TYR A 358 19.33 -0.53 -15.41
CA TYR A 358 19.18 -1.94 -15.08
C TYR A 358 18.13 -2.17 -13.99
N ASN A 359 17.46 -3.31 -14.03
CA ASN A 359 16.63 -3.76 -12.91
C ASN A 359 17.51 -4.46 -11.87
N ARG A 360 17.42 -4.07 -10.59
CA ARG A 360 18.07 -4.84 -9.50
C ARG A 360 17.55 -6.27 -9.42
N ALA A 361 18.33 -7.18 -8.83
CA ALA A 361 18.00 -8.60 -8.74
C ALA A 361 16.58 -8.85 -8.18
N GLY A 362 15.73 -9.50 -8.96
CA GLY A 362 14.33 -9.80 -8.59
C GLY A 362 13.29 -8.73 -8.93
N TYR A 363 13.70 -7.56 -9.44
CA TYR A 363 12.83 -6.55 -10.05
C TYR A 363 12.67 -6.82 -11.54
N GLY A 364 11.54 -6.39 -12.12
CA GLY A 364 11.24 -6.54 -13.54
C GLY A 364 11.65 -7.91 -14.11
N ALA A 365 12.46 -7.86 -15.16
CA ALA A 365 13.02 -9.03 -15.83
C ALA A 365 14.24 -9.65 -15.13
N SER A 366 14.90 -8.94 -14.21
CA SER A 366 16.05 -9.45 -13.45
C SER A 366 15.67 -10.58 -12.50
N ARG A 367 16.56 -11.55 -12.32
CA ARG A 367 16.35 -12.72 -11.46
C ARG A 367 17.42 -12.79 -10.38
N ARG A 368 16.98 -12.88 -9.13
CA ARG A 368 17.87 -13.25 -8.02
C ARG A 368 18.04 -14.76 -8.01
N ARG A 369 19.27 -15.25 -8.15
CA ARG A 369 19.63 -16.68 -8.05
C ARG A 369 20.40 -17.00 -6.76
N ALA A 370 20.89 -15.98 -6.06
CA ALA A 370 21.57 -16.15 -4.79
C ALA A 370 20.73 -16.99 -3.82
N VAL A 371 21.35 -18.00 -3.22
CA VAL A 371 20.70 -18.96 -2.30
C VAL A 371 20.75 -18.52 -0.83
N GLY A 372 21.65 -17.60 -0.49
CA GLY A 372 21.81 -17.06 0.86
C GLY A 372 20.74 -16.05 1.25
N GLY A 373 20.73 -15.69 2.55
CA GLY A 373 19.96 -14.54 3.04
C GLY A 373 20.45 -13.25 2.38
N TYR A 374 19.52 -12.38 1.99
CA TYR A 374 19.86 -11.11 1.36
C TYR A 374 20.49 -10.15 2.37
N THR A 375 21.54 -9.46 1.95
CA THR A 375 22.13 -8.29 2.60
C THR A 375 22.20 -7.16 1.58
N LEU A 376 22.29 -5.90 2.04
CA LEU A 376 22.48 -4.77 1.13
C LEU A 376 23.75 -4.92 0.29
N GLU A 377 24.80 -5.55 0.84
CA GLU A 377 26.05 -5.84 0.12
C GLU A 377 25.85 -6.68 -1.15
N GLU A 378 24.83 -7.55 -1.20
CA GLU A 378 24.52 -8.29 -2.44
C GLU A 378 24.16 -7.32 -3.58
N SER A 379 23.38 -6.27 -3.30
CA SER A 379 23.04 -5.26 -4.31
C SER A 379 24.20 -4.33 -4.66
N VAL A 380 25.14 -4.14 -3.73
CA VAL A 380 26.39 -3.41 -3.98
C VAL A 380 27.31 -4.23 -4.89
N ASP A 381 27.55 -5.51 -4.55
CA ASP A 381 28.30 -6.46 -5.39
C ASP A 381 27.71 -6.55 -6.80
N ASP A 382 26.38 -6.67 -6.91
CA ASP A 382 25.68 -6.71 -8.19
C ASP A 382 25.92 -5.45 -9.04
N LEU A 383 25.96 -4.26 -8.42
CA LEU A 383 26.25 -3.00 -9.13
C LEU A 383 27.72 -2.91 -9.56
N VAL A 384 28.65 -3.34 -8.72
CA VAL A 384 30.09 -3.40 -9.07
C VAL A 384 30.31 -4.33 -10.26
N ASP A 385 29.79 -5.56 -10.19
CA ASP A 385 29.90 -6.55 -11.27
C ASP A 385 29.23 -6.07 -12.56
N LEU A 386 28.10 -5.37 -12.45
CA LEU A 386 27.43 -4.77 -13.60
C LEU A 386 28.30 -3.72 -14.29
N VAL A 387 28.91 -2.82 -13.52
CA VAL A 387 29.80 -1.79 -14.07
C VAL A 387 31.01 -2.43 -14.75
N ASP A 388 31.64 -3.40 -14.09
CA ASP A 388 32.82 -4.08 -14.62
C ASP A 388 32.52 -4.89 -15.90
N ALA A 389 31.33 -5.50 -15.98
CA ALA A 389 30.94 -6.30 -17.14
C ALA A 389 30.40 -5.48 -18.31
N ALA A 390 29.66 -4.39 -18.04
CA ALA A 390 28.91 -3.67 -19.06
C ALA A 390 29.61 -2.39 -19.55
N VAL A 391 30.46 -1.76 -18.72
CA VAL A 391 31.16 -0.52 -19.07
C VAL A 391 32.58 -0.83 -19.52
N PRO A 392 33.03 -0.36 -20.70
CA PRO A 392 34.38 -0.60 -21.19
C PRO A 392 35.49 -0.30 -20.16
N GLU A 393 36.55 -1.10 -20.21
CA GLU A 393 37.75 -0.89 -19.40
C GLU A 393 38.36 0.51 -19.65
N GLY A 394 38.94 1.13 -18.62
CA GLY A 394 39.44 2.51 -18.67
C GLY A 394 38.39 3.63 -18.62
N ARG A 395 37.12 3.36 -18.97
CA ARG A 395 36.06 4.38 -18.94
C ARG A 395 35.44 4.61 -17.56
N GLN A 396 35.34 5.86 -17.12
CA GLN A 396 34.71 6.20 -15.84
C GLN A 396 33.18 6.11 -15.89
N VAL A 397 32.55 6.07 -14.71
CA VAL A 397 31.10 6.10 -14.53
C VAL A 397 30.64 7.23 -13.61
N VAL A 398 29.42 7.67 -13.81
CA VAL A 398 28.63 8.52 -12.91
C VAL A 398 27.54 7.63 -12.32
N LEU A 399 27.54 7.42 -11.01
CA LEU A 399 26.52 6.61 -10.34
C LEU A 399 25.37 7.53 -9.87
N MET A 400 24.23 7.50 -10.56
CA MET A 400 23.06 8.30 -10.20
C MET A 400 22.02 7.43 -9.49
N GLY A 401 21.94 7.56 -8.17
CA GLY A 401 21.11 6.72 -7.32
C GLY A 401 19.95 7.47 -6.68
N HIS A 402 18.74 6.91 -6.80
CA HIS A 402 17.53 7.43 -6.15
C HIS A 402 17.24 6.69 -4.86
N SER A 403 16.91 7.42 -3.78
CA SER A 403 16.49 6.80 -2.52
C SER A 403 17.52 5.75 -2.04
N LEU A 404 17.11 4.50 -1.79
CA LEU A 404 18.00 3.39 -1.48
C LEU A 404 19.11 3.15 -2.52
N GLY A 405 18.84 3.46 -3.79
CA GLY A 405 19.81 3.37 -4.88
C GLY A 405 21.01 4.31 -4.70
N GLY A 406 20.85 5.44 -4.01
CA GLY A 406 21.97 6.34 -3.71
C GLY A 406 22.92 5.78 -2.63
N GLU A 407 22.41 5.13 -1.59
CA GLU A 407 23.27 4.44 -0.61
C GLU A 407 24.00 3.23 -1.24
N ILE A 408 23.31 2.48 -2.11
CA ILE A 408 23.96 1.41 -2.90
C ILE A 408 25.07 1.99 -3.79
N SER A 409 24.82 3.14 -4.43
CA SER A 409 25.81 3.83 -5.27
C SER A 409 27.01 4.30 -4.45
N ARG A 410 26.81 4.86 -3.25
CA ARG A 410 27.88 5.28 -2.34
C ARG A 410 28.79 4.11 -1.98
N ARG A 411 28.22 2.99 -1.53
CA ARG A 411 28.99 1.78 -1.17
C ARG A 411 29.72 1.19 -2.37
N ALA A 412 29.09 1.20 -3.54
CA ALA A 412 29.74 0.75 -4.78
C ALA A 412 30.91 1.66 -5.16
N ALA A 413 30.80 2.98 -4.95
CA ALA A 413 31.88 3.92 -5.23
C ALA A 413 33.15 3.65 -4.43
N VAL A 414 33.03 3.25 -3.15
CA VAL A 414 34.18 2.83 -2.34
C VAL A 414 34.95 1.68 -3.01
N ARG A 415 34.24 0.75 -3.65
CA ARG A 415 34.81 -0.48 -4.23
C ARG A 415 35.31 -0.29 -5.65
N LEU A 416 34.62 0.54 -6.43
CA LEU A 416 34.98 0.88 -7.81
C LEU A 416 36.14 1.90 -7.86
N GLY A 417 36.37 2.67 -6.80
CA GLY A 417 37.49 3.60 -6.68
C GLY A 417 37.55 4.59 -7.83
N SER A 418 38.71 4.69 -8.50
CA SER A 418 38.96 5.63 -9.60
C SER A 418 38.10 5.40 -10.85
N ARG A 419 37.37 4.29 -10.94
CA ARG A 419 36.36 4.06 -11.98
C ARG A 419 35.15 4.99 -11.82
N VAL A 420 34.90 5.53 -10.63
CA VAL A 420 33.79 6.46 -10.40
C VAL A 420 34.28 7.90 -10.54
N ASN A 421 33.77 8.60 -11.54
CA ASN A 421 33.97 10.04 -11.67
C ASN A 421 33.17 10.79 -10.59
N SER A 422 31.90 10.42 -10.44
CA SER A 422 30.99 11.12 -9.53
C SER A 422 29.83 10.26 -9.05
N VAL A 423 29.29 10.63 -7.89
CA VAL A 423 28.05 10.06 -7.35
C VAL A 423 26.97 11.15 -7.30
N VAL A 424 25.81 10.85 -7.86
CA VAL A 424 24.65 11.74 -7.87
C VAL A 424 23.56 11.13 -7.00
N TYR A 425 23.28 11.77 -5.88
CA TYR A 425 22.29 11.37 -4.90
C TYR A 425 20.97 12.08 -5.18
N VAL A 426 19.92 11.32 -5.49
CA VAL A 426 18.58 11.87 -5.71
C VAL A 426 17.67 11.43 -4.57
N ASP A 427 17.34 12.39 -3.70
CA ASP A 427 16.58 12.23 -2.46
C ASP A 427 16.96 10.94 -1.72
N SER A 428 18.27 10.76 -1.53
CA SER A 428 18.87 9.47 -1.19
C SER A 428 18.57 9.04 0.25
N SER A 429 18.53 7.73 0.47
CA SER A 429 18.59 7.15 1.80
C SER A 429 19.97 7.31 2.42
N HIS A 430 20.01 7.41 3.74
CA HIS A 430 21.25 7.47 4.51
C HIS A 430 21.30 6.28 5.48
N PRO A 431 22.45 5.61 5.71
CA PRO A 431 22.50 4.42 6.57
C PRO A 431 22.09 4.72 8.03
N GLY A 432 22.32 5.94 8.51
CA GLY A 432 21.81 6.41 9.81
C GLY A 432 20.32 6.80 9.86
N GLN A 433 19.56 6.66 8.77
CA GLN A 433 18.20 7.21 8.64
C GLN A 433 17.22 6.63 9.67
N LEU A 434 17.25 5.33 9.93
CA LEU A 434 16.33 4.70 10.90
C LEU A 434 16.67 5.04 12.36
N ASN A 435 17.90 5.50 12.62
CA ASN A 435 18.35 5.90 13.94
C ASN A 435 18.13 7.40 14.20
N ARG A 436 18.37 8.25 13.19
CA ARG A 436 18.34 9.72 13.33
C ARG A 436 16.97 10.33 13.07
N SER A 437 16.20 9.77 12.14
CA SER A 437 14.82 10.20 11.92
C SER A 437 13.88 9.45 12.84
N ALA A 438 13.41 10.12 13.90
CA ALA A 438 12.39 9.56 14.80
C ALA A 438 11.10 9.18 14.04
N GLN A 439 10.74 9.95 13.00
CA GLN A 439 9.60 9.65 12.15
C GLN A 439 9.80 8.33 11.40
N GLN A 440 10.92 8.19 10.66
CA GLN A 440 11.20 7.00 9.86
C GLN A 440 11.35 5.76 10.75
N GLY A 441 12.11 5.87 11.85
CA GLY A 441 12.26 4.77 12.82
C GLY A 441 10.92 4.30 13.40
N ALA A 442 10.02 5.23 13.75
CA ALA A 442 8.69 4.87 14.26
C ALA A 442 7.77 4.26 13.18
N THR A 443 7.95 4.62 11.91
CA THR A 443 7.13 4.11 10.80
C THR A 443 7.68 2.87 10.12
N ALA A 444 8.95 2.51 10.35
CA ALA A 444 9.63 1.43 9.65
C ALA A 444 8.88 0.08 9.68
N PRO A 445 8.35 -0.39 10.84
CA PRO A 445 7.59 -1.64 10.89
C PRO A 445 6.32 -1.59 10.01
N ARG A 446 5.66 -0.42 9.92
CA ARG A 446 4.45 -0.24 9.10
C ARG A 446 4.77 -0.27 7.60
N ILE A 447 5.94 0.25 7.20
CA ILE A 447 6.42 0.15 5.81
C ILE A 447 6.59 -1.32 5.45
N GLY A 448 7.30 -2.10 6.28
CA GLY A 448 7.49 -3.53 6.07
C GLY A 448 6.19 -4.33 5.99
N GLU A 449 5.19 -3.99 6.83
CA GLU A 449 3.86 -4.60 6.80
C GLU A 449 3.05 -4.21 5.55
N GLY A 450 3.14 -2.96 5.12
CA GLY A 450 2.54 -2.45 3.88
C GLY A 450 3.09 -3.16 2.64
N LEU A 451 4.41 -3.26 2.52
CA LEU A 451 5.08 -3.97 1.41
C LEU A 451 4.68 -5.45 1.37
N ARG A 452 4.61 -6.11 2.54
CA ARG A 452 4.19 -7.51 2.64
C ARG A 452 2.73 -7.71 2.25
N SER A 453 1.85 -6.83 2.72
CA SER A 453 0.43 -6.82 2.35
C SER A 453 0.25 -6.67 0.84
N MET A 454 0.99 -5.74 0.23
CA MET A 454 0.99 -5.55 -1.22
C MET A 454 1.47 -6.80 -1.95
N ALA A 455 2.61 -7.37 -1.54
CA ALA A 455 3.16 -8.57 -2.16
C ALA A 455 2.19 -9.77 -2.09
N ILE A 456 1.52 -9.98 -0.96
CA ILE A 456 0.52 -11.05 -0.80
C ILE A 456 -0.70 -10.78 -1.68
N SER A 457 -1.24 -9.56 -1.64
CA SER A 457 -2.42 -9.16 -2.43
C SER A 457 -2.20 -9.39 -3.93
N LEU A 458 -1.05 -9.01 -4.45
CA LEU A 458 -0.71 -9.19 -5.86
C LEU A 458 -0.46 -10.65 -6.23
N ARG A 459 0.08 -11.47 -5.33
CA ARG A 459 0.18 -12.94 -5.53
C ARG A 459 -1.19 -13.61 -5.63
N LEU A 460 -2.18 -13.06 -4.95
CA LEU A 460 -3.58 -13.50 -5.03
C LEU A 460 -4.31 -12.95 -6.27
N GLY A 461 -3.61 -12.22 -7.16
CA GLY A 461 -4.15 -11.72 -8.43
C GLY A 461 -4.91 -10.40 -8.34
N PHE A 462 -4.92 -9.74 -7.19
CA PHE A 462 -5.65 -8.48 -6.98
C PHE A 462 -5.01 -7.25 -7.64
N GLY A 463 -3.95 -7.39 -8.45
CA GLY A 463 -3.33 -6.26 -9.15
C GLY A 463 -4.26 -5.50 -10.10
N ALA A 464 -5.40 -6.07 -10.49
CA ALA A 464 -6.40 -5.35 -11.30
C ALA A 464 -7.17 -4.30 -10.50
N LEU A 465 -7.19 -4.42 -9.17
CA LEU A 465 -7.80 -3.46 -8.25
C LEU A 465 -6.80 -2.41 -7.76
N MET A 466 -5.53 -2.54 -8.15
CA MET A 466 -4.49 -1.62 -7.74
C MET A 466 -4.72 -0.26 -8.42
N GLN A 467 -4.77 0.80 -7.61
CA GLN A 467 -4.79 2.16 -8.12
C GLN A 467 -3.41 2.51 -8.65
N THR A 468 -3.36 3.25 -9.76
CA THR A 468 -2.09 3.72 -10.32
C THR A 468 -1.52 4.81 -9.41
N PRO A 469 -0.30 4.66 -8.87
CA PRO A 469 0.35 5.71 -8.09
C PRO A 469 0.59 6.96 -8.93
N GLU A 470 0.59 8.13 -8.29
CA GLU A 470 0.85 9.42 -8.95
C GLU A 470 2.20 9.45 -9.66
N SER A 471 3.24 8.87 -9.04
CA SER A 471 4.57 8.69 -9.65
C SER A 471 4.50 7.97 -11.00
N VAL A 472 3.57 7.02 -11.18
CA VAL A 472 3.39 6.29 -12.45
C VAL A 472 2.55 7.10 -13.45
N VAL A 473 1.58 7.89 -12.97
CA VAL A 473 0.78 8.79 -13.83
C VAL A 473 1.66 9.83 -14.50
N ASN A 474 2.65 10.34 -13.76
CA ASN A 474 3.56 11.41 -14.19
C ASN A 474 4.62 10.96 -15.21
N LEU A 475 4.85 9.66 -15.36
CA LEU A 475 5.84 9.13 -16.31
C LEU A 475 5.46 9.38 -17.78
N PRO A 476 6.44 9.36 -18.71
CA PRO A 476 6.19 9.44 -20.14
C PRO A 476 5.23 8.35 -20.62
N GLU A 477 4.31 8.72 -21.51
CA GLU A 477 3.29 7.81 -22.05
C GLU A 477 3.84 6.44 -22.55
N PRO A 478 4.96 6.37 -23.29
CA PRO A 478 5.47 5.10 -23.81
C PRO A 478 5.88 4.08 -22.76
N VAL A 479 6.14 4.50 -21.52
CA VAL A 479 6.58 3.60 -20.42
C VAL A 479 5.49 3.35 -19.39
N ARG A 480 4.44 4.19 -19.31
CA ARG A 480 3.40 4.10 -18.27
C ARG A 480 2.74 2.72 -18.18
N ASP A 481 2.37 2.12 -19.30
CA ASP A 481 1.71 0.80 -19.30
C ASP A 481 2.63 -0.33 -18.83
N LYS A 482 3.92 -0.23 -19.15
CA LYS A 482 4.94 -1.18 -18.71
C LYS A 482 5.12 -1.08 -17.20
N VAL A 483 5.28 0.14 -16.68
CA VAL A 483 5.40 0.40 -15.24
C VAL A 483 4.14 -0.04 -14.49
N ARG A 484 2.94 0.27 -14.99
CA ARG A 484 1.67 -0.19 -14.39
C ARG A 484 1.61 -1.71 -14.29
N THR A 485 2.06 -2.41 -15.34
CA THR A 485 2.09 -3.87 -15.35
C THR A 485 3.10 -4.43 -14.34
N GLU A 486 4.28 -3.81 -14.25
CA GLU A 486 5.34 -4.18 -13.31
C GLU A 486 4.94 -3.94 -11.85
N PHE A 487 4.32 -2.79 -11.55
CA PHE A 487 3.78 -2.47 -10.22
C PHE A 487 2.63 -3.39 -9.81
N ALA A 488 1.82 -3.84 -10.77
CA ALA A 488 0.74 -4.79 -10.54
C ALA A 488 1.21 -6.26 -10.46
N ASP A 489 2.50 -6.53 -10.61
CA ASP A 489 3.09 -7.85 -10.38
C ASP A 489 3.76 -7.93 -9.00
N SER A 490 3.60 -9.07 -8.33
CA SER A 490 4.11 -9.26 -6.98
C SER A 490 5.65 -9.29 -6.86
N ARG A 491 6.42 -9.44 -7.96
CA ARG A 491 7.88 -9.59 -7.93
C ARG A 491 8.55 -8.33 -7.39
N VAL A 492 8.16 -7.15 -7.87
CA VAL A 492 8.68 -5.84 -7.39
C VAL A 492 8.52 -5.75 -5.88
N TRP A 493 7.31 -6.03 -5.39
CA TRP A 493 7.02 -5.95 -3.95
C TRP A 493 7.68 -7.06 -3.14
N THR A 494 7.86 -8.26 -3.72
CA THR A 494 8.61 -9.34 -3.09
C THR A 494 10.08 -8.97 -2.92
N ALA A 495 10.68 -8.35 -3.95
CA ALA A 495 12.04 -7.84 -3.90
C ALA A 495 12.14 -6.68 -2.92
N ALA A 496 11.18 -5.75 -2.91
CA ALA A 496 11.13 -4.65 -1.95
C ALA A 496 11.01 -5.14 -0.50
N VAL A 497 10.17 -6.14 -0.20
CA VAL A 497 10.09 -6.75 1.14
C VAL A 497 11.45 -7.34 1.56
N ARG A 498 12.16 -7.99 0.63
CA ARG A 498 13.47 -8.57 0.89
C ARG A 498 14.52 -7.49 1.17
N GLU A 499 14.57 -6.47 0.33
CA GLU A 499 15.52 -5.35 0.48
C GLU A 499 15.22 -4.54 1.73
N TRP A 500 13.95 -4.25 2.03
CA TRP A 500 13.55 -3.56 3.25
C TRP A 500 13.97 -4.31 4.51
N LYS A 501 13.84 -5.65 4.52
CA LYS A 501 14.36 -6.46 5.63
C LYS A 501 15.87 -6.30 5.79
N GLY A 502 16.61 -6.20 4.68
CA GLY A 502 18.04 -5.90 4.70
C GLY A 502 18.33 -4.53 5.29
N VAL A 503 17.58 -3.50 4.89
CA VAL A 503 17.65 -2.14 5.45
C VAL A 503 17.37 -2.14 6.96
N GLU A 504 16.31 -2.80 7.42
CA GLU A 504 15.96 -2.89 8.85
C GLU A 504 17.02 -3.62 9.69
N GLN A 505 17.86 -4.45 9.07
CA GLN A 505 18.96 -5.14 9.73
C GLN A 505 20.26 -4.32 9.71
N ASP A 506 20.52 -3.64 8.59
CA ASP A 506 21.77 -2.92 8.32
C ASP A 506 21.76 -1.51 8.93
N PHE A 507 20.75 -0.70 8.65
CA PHE A 507 20.74 0.72 9.01
C PHE A 507 20.82 0.97 10.52
N PRO A 508 20.12 0.20 11.39
CA PRO A 508 20.24 0.42 12.83
C PRO A 508 21.65 0.18 13.39
N SER A 509 22.48 -0.61 12.68
CA SER A 509 23.86 -0.89 13.08
C SER A 509 24.86 0.21 12.72
N PHE A 510 24.45 1.16 11.86
CA PHE A 510 25.31 2.26 11.44
C PHE A 510 25.62 3.20 12.60
N THR A 511 26.91 3.46 12.82
CA THR A 511 27.42 4.41 13.80
C THR A 511 28.56 5.23 13.19
N GLY A 512 28.67 6.50 13.57
CA GLY A 512 29.79 7.36 13.15
C GLY A 512 29.59 8.04 11.78
N PRO A 513 30.69 8.58 11.20
CA PRO A 513 30.69 9.24 9.90
C PRO A 513 30.66 8.24 8.73
N LEU A 514 30.34 8.72 7.53
CA LEU A 514 30.44 7.94 6.30
C LEU A 514 31.90 7.79 5.86
N ASP A 515 32.18 6.72 5.12
CA ASP A 515 33.49 6.53 4.48
C ASP A 515 33.79 7.65 3.49
N ALA A 516 35.02 8.15 3.51
CA ALA A 516 35.46 9.18 2.58
C ALA A 516 35.53 8.65 1.13
N LEU A 517 35.11 9.49 0.18
CA LEU A 517 35.08 9.20 -1.25
C LEU A 517 35.89 10.25 -2.03
N ASP A 518 36.87 9.82 -2.81
CA ASP A 518 37.59 10.69 -3.74
C ASP A 518 36.87 10.81 -5.09
N THR A 519 35.61 11.29 -5.06
CA THR A 519 34.77 11.46 -6.25
C THR A 519 34.01 12.78 -6.17
N HIS A 520 33.57 13.33 -7.31
CA HIS A 520 32.67 14.48 -7.28
C HIS A 520 31.27 14.08 -6.79
N ALA A 521 30.51 15.01 -6.20
CA ALA A 521 29.17 14.74 -5.68
C ALA A 521 28.14 15.78 -6.10
N LEU A 522 26.93 15.31 -6.43
CA LEU A 522 25.74 16.14 -6.53
C LEU A 522 24.64 15.52 -5.67
N VAL A 523 24.21 16.24 -4.64
CA VAL A 523 23.09 15.84 -3.77
C VAL A 523 21.88 16.70 -4.11
N LEU A 524 20.82 16.05 -4.58
CA LEU A 524 19.54 16.64 -4.91
C LEU A 524 18.51 16.18 -3.89
N SER A 525 17.97 17.10 -3.08
CA SER A 525 16.96 16.81 -2.06
C SER A 525 15.58 17.26 -2.54
N ALA A 526 14.53 16.47 -2.29
CA ALA A 526 13.16 16.91 -2.54
C ALA A 526 12.69 17.83 -1.40
N GLN A 527 12.17 19.03 -1.70
CA GLN A 527 11.73 19.98 -0.67
C GLN A 527 10.74 19.36 0.31
N ARG A 528 9.75 18.60 -0.19
CA ARG A 528 8.72 18.01 0.67
C ARG A 528 9.26 16.92 1.61
N THR A 529 10.39 16.30 1.26
CA THR A 529 11.08 15.34 2.13
C THR A 529 11.75 16.08 3.29
N VAL A 530 12.52 17.13 3.00
CA VAL A 530 13.25 17.90 4.02
C VAL A 530 12.33 18.73 4.91
N ASP A 531 11.24 19.28 4.37
CA ASP A 531 10.24 20.04 5.14
C ASP A 531 9.50 19.15 6.13
N ARG A 532 9.25 17.90 5.74
CA ARG A 532 8.53 16.92 6.58
C ARG A 532 9.40 16.42 7.73
N ASP A 533 10.70 16.26 7.51
CA ASP A 533 11.67 15.90 8.52
C ASP A 533 13.06 16.49 8.19
N PRO A 534 13.44 17.60 8.85
CA PRO A 534 14.70 18.30 8.61
C PRO A 534 15.97 17.45 8.85
N GLN A 535 15.87 16.32 9.55
CA GLN A 535 17.00 15.38 9.69
C GLN A 535 17.48 14.87 8.32
N HIS A 536 16.60 14.79 7.32
CA HIS A 536 17.00 14.42 5.97
C HIS A 536 17.98 15.39 5.36
N LEU A 537 17.82 16.70 5.57
CA LEU A 537 18.74 17.69 5.04
C LEU A 537 20.14 17.53 5.65
N LEU A 538 20.21 17.26 6.96
CA LEU A 538 21.48 16.99 7.65
C LEU A 538 22.14 15.70 7.14
N MET A 539 21.36 14.64 6.93
CA MET A 539 21.86 13.38 6.36
C MET A 539 22.31 13.54 4.90
N HIS A 540 21.65 14.39 4.13
CA HIS A 540 22.06 14.76 2.77
C HIS A 540 23.33 15.61 2.78
N GLN A 541 23.53 16.45 3.79
CA GLN A 541 24.81 17.12 4.02
C GLN A 541 25.91 16.13 4.37
N ASP A 542 25.65 15.11 5.22
CA ASP A 542 26.64 14.07 5.51
C ASP A 542 27.08 13.31 4.26
N LEU A 543 26.15 13.03 3.33
CA LEU A 543 26.47 12.43 2.04
C LEU A 543 27.41 13.33 1.22
N ALA A 544 27.24 14.65 1.28
CA ALA A 544 28.10 15.60 0.59
C ALA A 544 29.49 15.68 1.24
N ASP A 545 29.54 15.75 2.56
CA ASP A 545 30.77 15.86 3.36
C ASP A 545 31.61 14.58 3.32
N ALA A 546 31.02 13.45 2.92
CA ALA A 546 31.75 12.21 2.65
C ALA A 546 32.69 12.33 1.43
N HIS A 547 32.54 13.35 0.57
CA HIS A 547 33.37 13.52 -0.61
C HIS A 547 34.54 14.47 -0.35
N SER A 548 35.70 14.18 -0.95
CA SER A 548 36.93 14.96 -0.78
C SER A 548 36.73 16.46 -1.08
N GLU A 549 37.32 17.32 -0.25
CA GLU A 549 37.27 18.78 -0.40
C GLU A 549 37.87 19.29 -1.73
N ASP A 550 38.80 18.51 -2.31
CA ASP A 550 39.41 18.81 -3.62
C ASP A 550 38.47 18.51 -4.80
N ARG A 551 37.30 17.91 -4.54
CA ARG A 551 36.30 17.56 -5.54
C ARG A 551 35.16 18.57 -5.55
N THR A 552 34.55 18.72 -6.72
CA THR A 552 33.29 19.45 -6.86
C THR A 552 32.15 18.72 -6.16
N VAL A 553 31.63 19.34 -5.10
CA VAL A 553 30.47 18.86 -4.33
C VAL A 553 29.37 19.93 -4.38
N ARG A 554 28.13 19.52 -4.65
CA ARG A 554 26.96 20.43 -4.72
C ARG A 554 25.78 19.86 -3.98
N ASN A 555 25.13 20.69 -3.17
CA ASN A 555 23.86 20.39 -2.51
C ASN A 555 22.77 21.31 -3.05
N VAL A 556 21.67 20.74 -3.52
CA VAL A 556 20.55 21.48 -4.11
C VAL A 556 19.24 20.89 -3.59
N VAL A 557 18.31 21.76 -3.18
CA VAL A 557 16.93 21.38 -2.90
C VAL A 557 16.08 21.71 -4.13
N ILE A 558 15.34 20.73 -4.65
CA ILE A 558 14.38 20.94 -5.74
C ILE A 558 13.04 21.36 -5.12
N GLU A 559 12.67 22.62 -5.33
CA GLU A 559 11.47 23.22 -4.77
C GLU A 559 10.20 22.54 -5.28
N GLY A 560 9.20 22.36 -4.41
CA GLY A 560 7.91 21.74 -4.73
C GLY A 560 7.93 20.22 -4.89
N ALA A 561 9.09 19.62 -5.20
CA ALA A 561 9.23 18.20 -5.45
C ALA A 561 8.95 17.34 -4.20
N ASP A 562 8.34 16.18 -4.42
CA ASP A 562 8.32 15.07 -3.47
C ASP A 562 9.31 13.96 -3.84
N HIS A 563 9.39 12.94 -2.99
CA HIS A 563 10.38 11.86 -3.05
C HIS A 563 10.44 11.15 -4.42
N ASP A 564 9.30 10.90 -5.06
CA ASP A 564 9.25 10.22 -6.36
C ASP A 564 9.10 11.23 -7.52
N GLY A 565 8.39 12.33 -7.27
CA GLY A 565 8.12 13.41 -8.22
C GLY A 565 9.40 14.08 -8.71
N ILE A 566 10.45 14.15 -7.90
CA ILE A 566 11.78 14.68 -8.29
C ILE A 566 12.35 14.01 -9.56
N LEU A 567 11.93 12.78 -9.87
CA LEU A 567 12.29 12.04 -11.09
C LEU A 567 11.12 11.80 -12.05
N THR A 568 9.91 11.64 -11.51
CA THR A 568 8.76 11.18 -12.29
C THR A 568 7.86 12.30 -12.77
N ASP A 569 7.80 13.43 -12.07
CA ASP A 569 7.09 14.62 -12.53
C ASP A 569 7.91 15.32 -13.64
N PRO A 570 7.32 15.63 -14.80
CA PRO A 570 8.07 16.22 -15.91
C PRO A 570 8.75 17.55 -15.56
N GLN A 571 8.15 18.38 -14.69
CA GLN A 571 8.73 19.66 -14.29
C GLN A 571 9.97 19.44 -13.43
N TYR A 572 9.84 18.68 -12.34
CA TYR A 572 10.95 18.45 -11.41
C TYR A 572 12.03 17.57 -12.03
N ALA A 573 11.67 16.62 -12.90
CA ALA A 573 12.64 15.81 -13.64
C ALA A 573 13.48 16.66 -14.61
N ALA A 574 12.88 17.65 -15.28
CA ALA A 574 13.61 18.58 -16.13
C ALA A 574 14.58 19.45 -15.31
N GLU A 575 14.16 19.85 -14.10
CA GLU A 575 15.02 20.60 -13.18
C GLU A 575 16.19 19.75 -12.66
N THR A 576 15.91 18.53 -12.20
CA THR A 576 16.91 17.51 -11.84
C THR A 576 17.93 17.31 -12.95
N LEU A 577 17.46 17.18 -14.20
CA LEU A 577 18.33 17.04 -15.37
C LEU A 577 19.20 18.28 -15.57
N ARG A 578 18.66 19.49 -15.44
CA ARG A 578 19.42 20.74 -15.59
C ARG A 578 20.58 20.80 -14.59
N HIS A 579 20.34 20.44 -13.33
CA HIS A 579 21.40 20.37 -12.31
C HIS A 579 22.43 19.28 -12.61
N LEU A 580 21.99 18.10 -13.05
CA LEU A 580 22.87 17.02 -13.49
C LEU A 580 23.77 17.46 -14.65
N LEU A 581 23.20 18.06 -15.70
CA LEU A 581 23.95 18.46 -16.89
C LEU A 581 25.01 19.52 -16.57
N ALA A 582 24.64 20.53 -15.77
CA ALA A 582 25.55 21.58 -15.31
C ALA A 582 26.68 21.00 -14.46
N PHE A 583 26.35 20.13 -13.49
CA PHE A 583 27.36 19.47 -12.66
C PHE A 583 28.35 18.65 -13.50
N LEU A 584 27.86 17.83 -14.43
CA LEU A 584 28.72 17.01 -15.28
C LEU A 584 29.59 17.84 -16.24
N ALA A 585 29.14 19.03 -16.66
CA ALA A 585 29.96 19.92 -17.46
C ALA A 585 31.16 20.46 -16.65
N ASP A 586 30.94 20.76 -15.36
CA ASP A 586 31.99 21.29 -14.48
C ASP A 586 33.02 20.23 -14.07
N THR A 587 32.63 18.95 -14.01
CA THR A 587 33.52 17.84 -13.64
C THR A 587 34.28 17.23 -14.81
N ALA A 588 33.86 17.47 -16.06
CA ALA A 588 34.53 16.97 -17.26
C ALA A 588 35.92 17.61 -17.51
N GLY A 589 36.19 18.79 -16.94
CA GLY A 589 37.41 19.58 -17.21
C GLY A 589 38.49 19.58 -16.12
N ARG A 590 38.33 18.82 -15.02
CA ARG A 590 39.25 18.86 -13.86
C ARG A 590 39.77 17.45 -13.51
N GLU A 591 40.78 16.97 -14.24
CA GLU A 591 41.60 15.86 -13.73
C GLU A 591 42.63 16.37 -12.70
N PRO A 592 42.90 15.62 -11.62
CA PRO A 592 44.00 15.92 -10.71
C PRO A 592 45.33 15.49 -11.34
N GLY A 593 46.19 16.46 -11.70
CA GLY A 593 47.64 16.23 -11.76
C GLY A 593 48.34 16.31 -13.12
N ALA A 594 48.27 17.46 -13.79
CA ALA A 594 49.39 17.92 -14.61
C ALA A 594 50.01 19.15 -13.93
N ARG A 595 51.05 18.94 -13.11
CA ARG A 595 51.88 20.05 -12.63
C ARG A 595 52.47 20.77 -13.85
N PRO A 596 52.41 22.11 -13.96
CA PRO A 596 53.14 22.80 -15.00
C PRO A 596 54.63 22.56 -14.78
N GLY A 597 55.30 21.97 -15.78
CA GLY A 597 56.77 21.87 -15.80
C GLY A 597 57.41 23.26 -15.72
N PRO A 598 58.66 23.35 -15.23
CA PRO A 598 59.32 24.65 -15.04
C PRO A 598 59.49 25.36 -16.39
N PRO A 599 59.50 26.70 -16.41
CA PRO A 599 59.55 27.47 -17.64
C PRO A 599 60.86 27.18 -18.38
N THR A 600 60.74 26.66 -19.59
CA THR A 600 61.88 26.54 -20.51
C THR A 600 62.26 27.93 -21.02
N GLY A 601 63.55 28.25 -20.94
CA GLY A 601 64.13 29.54 -21.32
C GLY A 601 63.96 29.90 -22.80
N PRO A 602 64.36 31.13 -23.18
CA PRO A 602 63.94 31.75 -24.44
C PRO A 602 64.62 31.10 -25.65
N ARG A 603 63.84 30.78 -26.69
CA ARG A 603 64.34 30.45 -28.03
C ARG A 603 64.77 31.73 -28.76
N PRO A 604 65.88 31.74 -29.49
CA PRO A 604 66.31 32.89 -30.27
C PRO A 604 65.48 33.02 -31.56
N SER A 605 65.08 34.25 -31.85
CA SER A 605 64.38 34.65 -33.06
C SER A 605 65.34 34.72 -34.25
N GLY A 606 65.20 33.80 -35.20
CA GLY A 606 65.76 33.93 -36.55
C GLY A 606 64.65 34.22 -37.56
N ARG A 607 64.58 35.45 -38.06
CA ARG A 607 63.93 35.84 -39.32
C ARG A 607 65.03 36.53 -40.14
N SER A 608 65.45 35.94 -41.26
CA SER A 608 64.84 35.99 -42.60
C SER A 608 65.52 37.08 -43.42
N ALA A 609 66.24 36.63 -44.44
CA ALA A 609 66.93 37.44 -45.43
C ALA A 609 65.97 38.42 -46.12
N ALA A 610 66.43 39.65 -46.26
CA ALA A 610 65.86 40.66 -47.14
C ALA A 610 66.57 40.59 -48.50
N SER A 611 65.78 40.46 -49.56
CA SER A 611 66.17 40.78 -50.92
C SER A 611 65.97 42.28 -51.13
N GLU A 612 67.05 43.02 -51.39
CA GLU A 612 66.98 44.36 -51.98
C GLU A 612 68.02 44.43 -53.09
N GLU A 613 67.52 44.56 -54.31
CA GLU A 613 68.26 45.13 -55.43
C GLU A 613 67.29 46.10 -56.12
N GLU A 614 67.38 47.40 -55.77
CA GLU A 614 67.32 48.46 -56.77
C GLU A 614 67.95 49.78 -56.28
N ASN A 615 69.02 50.15 -57.00
CA ASN A 615 69.48 51.51 -57.32
C ASN A 615 70.39 52.32 -56.36
N ARG A 616 71.65 52.41 -56.82
CA ARG A 616 72.66 53.48 -56.73
C ARG A 616 73.74 53.43 -55.64
#